data_AF-A0A950G6Z3-F1
#
_entry.id   AF-A0A950G6Z3-F1
#
_cell.length_a   1.000
_cell.length_b   1.000
_cell.length_c   1.000
_cell.angle_alpha   90.00
_cell.angle_beta   90.00
_cell.angle_gamma   90.00
#
_symmetry.space_group_name_H-M   'P 1'
#
loop_
_entity.id
_entity.type
_entity.pdbx_description
1 polymer ?
#
loop_
_entity_poly.entity_id
_entity_poly.type
_entity_poly.pdbx_seq_one_letter_code
_entity_poly.pdbx_strand_id
1 'polypeptide(L)'
;MAGKVFFSVSMSLDGFMAPEAVPVEDVFSPEGQNDPRVQRWMTKWSELQAWAFPQRFFRENLKLGEGGEEGLDNDIARATHERSGASVMGKRLFDAGELAWPEEAPFHTPVFVVTHTKREPWERPGGTTFHFVNDGIDAALDQAR
;
A
#
# COMPACT_ATOMS: atom_id res chain seq x y z
N MET A 1 -1.84 26.91 2.95
CA MET A 1 -0.49 26.40 3.25
C MET A 1 -0.18 25.29 2.27
N ALA A 2 1.02 25.22 1.70
CA ALA A 2 1.39 24.10 0.84
C ALA A 2 1.38 22.78 1.65
N GLY A 3 0.86 21.71 1.06
CA GLY A 3 0.88 20.37 1.66
C GLY A 3 2.31 19.89 1.93
N LYS A 4 2.50 19.04 2.94
CA LYS A 4 3.80 18.43 3.24
C LYS A 4 3.93 17.10 2.50
N VAL A 5 4.99 16.95 1.71
CA VAL A 5 5.39 15.64 1.18
C VAL A 5 6.07 14.85 2.30
N PHE A 6 5.64 13.61 2.54
CA PHE A 6 6.22 12.74 3.54
C PHE A 6 6.27 11.29 3.06
N PHE A 7 7.09 10.48 3.73
CA PHE A 7 7.21 9.06 3.48
C PHE A 7 7.00 8.32 4.80
N SER A 8 6.19 7.26 4.79
CA SER A 8 5.91 6.42 5.97
C SER A 8 5.89 4.97 5.54
N VAL A 9 6.83 4.17 6.03
CA VAL A 9 7.01 2.77 5.64
C VAL A 9 7.49 1.89 6.79
N SER A 10 7.20 0.60 6.70
CA SER A 10 7.89 -0.46 7.46
C SER A 10 9.18 -0.83 6.73
N MET A 11 10.28 -0.97 7.46
CA MET A 11 11.58 -1.37 6.91
C MET A 11 12.26 -2.36 7.87
N SER A 12 12.93 -3.36 7.31
CA SER A 12 13.74 -4.30 8.08
C SER A 12 15.00 -3.61 8.63
N LEU A 13 15.62 -4.23 9.64
CA LEU A 13 16.82 -3.68 10.29
C LEU A 13 18.02 -3.51 9.33
N ASP A 14 18.09 -4.36 8.30
CA ASP A 14 19.09 -4.32 7.23
C ASP A 14 18.70 -3.42 6.05
N GLY A 15 17.60 -2.66 6.16
CA GLY A 15 17.27 -1.57 5.23
C GLY A 15 16.40 -1.96 4.04
N PHE A 16 15.64 -3.05 4.11
CA PHE A 16 14.75 -3.51 3.03
C PHE A 16 13.28 -3.25 3.36
N MET A 17 12.52 -2.76 2.38
CA MET A 17 11.06 -2.54 2.48
C MET A 17 10.24 -3.73 1.97
N ALA A 18 10.88 -4.68 1.32
CA ALA A 18 10.27 -5.91 0.84
C ALA A 18 11.32 -7.04 0.80
N PRO A 19 10.90 -8.30 0.97
CA PRO A 19 11.79 -9.45 0.78
C PRO A 19 12.23 -9.60 -0.68
N GLU A 20 13.17 -10.52 -0.92
CA GLU A 20 13.68 -10.85 -2.25
C GLU A 20 12.56 -11.15 -3.24
N ALA A 21 12.55 -10.45 -4.38
CA ALA A 21 11.39 -10.42 -5.26
C ALA A 21 11.07 -11.78 -5.88
N VAL A 22 9.77 -12.12 -5.87
CA VAL A 22 9.14 -13.18 -6.66
C VAL A 22 8.16 -12.54 -7.66
N PRO A 23 7.75 -13.23 -8.74
CA PRO A 23 6.65 -12.76 -9.59
C PRO A 23 5.40 -12.52 -8.75
N VAL A 24 4.72 -11.40 -8.98
CA VAL A 24 3.60 -10.98 -8.13
C VAL A 24 2.38 -11.87 -8.31
N GLU A 25 2.22 -12.38 -9.54
CA GLU A 25 1.25 -13.40 -9.92
C GLU A 25 1.43 -14.71 -9.13
N ASP A 26 2.66 -15.07 -8.77
CA ASP A 26 2.96 -16.28 -8.00
C ASP A 26 2.59 -16.11 -6.52
N VAL A 27 2.64 -14.89 -5.99
CA VAL A 27 2.28 -14.62 -4.59
C VAL A 27 0.80 -14.92 -4.32
N PHE A 28 -0.06 -14.64 -5.31
CA PHE A 28 -1.50 -14.73 -5.17
C PHE A 28 -2.12 -15.91 -5.95
N SER A 29 -1.32 -16.76 -6.60
CA SER A 29 -1.79 -17.96 -7.29
C SER A 29 -1.80 -19.21 -6.39
N PRO A 30 -2.71 -20.17 -6.62
CA PRO A 30 -2.70 -21.46 -5.91
C PRO A 30 -1.41 -22.25 -6.11
N GLU A 31 -0.83 -22.23 -7.31
CA GLU A 31 0.41 -22.94 -7.62
C GLU A 31 1.60 -22.35 -6.88
N GLY A 32 1.68 -21.01 -6.82
CA GLY A 32 2.79 -20.32 -6.17
C GLY A 32 2.82 -20.50 -4.66
N GLN A 33 1.69 -20.80 -4.00
CA GLN A 33 1.67 -21.11 -2.56
C GLN A 33 2.49 -22.35 -2.18
N ASN A 34 2.77 -23.25 -3.13
CA ASN A 34 3.64 -24.41 -2.93
C ASN A 34 5.13 -24.11 -3.22
N ASP A 35 5.45 -22.95 -3.77
CA ASP A 35 6.83 -22.54 -4.04
C ASP A 35 7.51 -22.07 -2.73
N PRO A 36 8.63 -22.71 -2.32
CA PRO A 36 9.37 -22.31 -1.12
C PRO A 36 9.82 -20.83 -1.13
N ARG A 37 10.06 -20.24 -2.31
CA ARG A 37 10.44 -18.83 -2.47
C ARG A 37 9.28 -17.91 -2.12
N VAL A 38 8.08 -18.24 -2.58
CA VAL A 38 6.85 -17.50 -2.27
C VAL A 38 6.51 -17.64 -0.78
N GLN A 39 6.63 -18.84 -0.22
CA GLN A 39 6.43 -19.06 1.22
C GLN A 39 7.39 -18.20 2.05
N ARG A 40 8.69 -18.20 1.70
CA ARG A 40 9.69 -17.36 2.36
C ARG A 40 9.40 -15.87 2.21
N TRP A 41 8.96 -15.44 1.03
CA TRP A 41 8.55 -14.06 0.79
C TRP A 41 7.37 -13.67 1.69
N MET A 42 6.30 -14.48 1.71
CA MET A 42 5.12 -14.26 2.54
C MET A 42 5.43 -14.20 4.03
N THR A 43 6.30 -15.10 4.53
CA THR A 43 6.73 -15.10 5.93
C THR A 43 7.42 -13.79 6.28
N LYS A 44 8.43 -13.39 5.50
CA LYS A 44 9.20 -12.15 5.77
C LYS A 44 8.35 -10.89 5.63
N TRP A 45 7.46 -10.85 4.64
CA TRP A 45 6.51 -9.76 4.48
C TRP A 45 5.57 -9.64 5.68
N SER A 46 5.03 -10.78 6.15
CA SER A 46 4.14 -10.81 7.31
C SER A 46 4.86 -10.36 8.58
N GLU A 47 6.11 -10.78 8.79
CA GLU A 47 6.95 -10.31 9.91
C GLU A 47 7.16 -8.79 9.84
N LEU A 48 7.45 -8.24 8.66
CA LEU A 48 7.66 -6.82 8.46
C LEU A 48 6.40 -5.97 8.76
N GLN A 49 5.22 -6.50 8.47
CA GLN A 49 3.94 -5.83 8.67
C GLN A 49 3.24 -6.19 9.99
N ALA A 50 3.82 -7.10 10.78
CA ALA A 50 3.17 -7.69 11.96
C ALA A 50 2.69 -6.65 12.97
N TRP A 51 3.41 -5.52 13.11
CA TRP A 51 3.07 -4.45 14.04
C TRP A 51 1.74 -3.74 13.71
N ALA A 52 1.37 -3.67 12.42
CA ALA A 52 0.20 -2.92 11.97
C ALA A 52 -1.12 -3.69 12.17
N PHE A 53 -1.10 -5.01 11.98
CA PHE A 53 -2.30 -5.86 12.09
C PHE A 53 -3.05 -5.83 13.43
N PRO A 54 -2.42 -5.73 14.61
CA PRO A 54 -3.13 -5.64 15.88
C PRO A 54 -3.74 -4.26 16.16
N GLN A 55 -3.37 -3.21 15.42
CA GLN A 55 -3.83 -1.85 15.70
C GLN A 55 -5.33 -1.71 15.39
N ARG A 56 -6.11 -1.18 16.34
CA ARG A 56 -7.57 -1.03 16.20
C ARG A 56 -7.95 -0.27 14.93
N PHE A 57 -7.29 0.86 14.69
CA PHE A 57 -7.50 1.69 13.50
C PHE A 57 -7.28 0.89 12.21
N PHE A 58 -6.19 0.13 12.12
CA PHE A 58 -5.89 -0.67 10.93
C PHE A 58 -6.95 -1.75 10.68
N ARG A 59 -7.39 -2.43 11.75
CA ARG A 59 -8.41 -3.48 11.68
C ARG A 59 -9.77 -2.95 11.26
N GLU A 60 -10.21 -1.84 11.86
CA GLU A 60 -11.49 -1.20 11.52
C GLU A 60 -11.45 -0.60 10.11
N ASN A 61 -10.39 0.12 9.75
CA ASN A 61 -10.23 0.77 8.44
C ASN A 61 -10.19 -0.25 7.28
N LEU A 62 -9.55 -1.41 7.49
CA LEU A 62 -9.50 -2.48 6.49
C LEU A 62 -10.62 -3.53 6.63
N LYS A 63 -11.59 -3.31 7.52
CA LYS A 63 -12.71 -4.23 7.79
C LYS A 63 -12.24 -5.66 8.15
N LEU A 64 -11.11 -5.78 8.85
CA LEU A 64 -10.54 -7.04 9.33
C LEU A 64 -11.15 -7.51 10.68
N GLY A 65 -11.99 -6.66 11.30
CA GLY A 65 -12.73 -6.96 12.51
C GLY A 65 -12.65 -5.84 13.55
N GLU A 66 -13.41 -5.99 14.62
CA GLU A 66 -13.45 -5.02 15.72
C GLU A 66 -12.32 -5.26 16.74
N GLY A 67 -12.10 -4.25 17.60
CA GLY A 67 -11.10 -4.27 18.65
C GLY A 67 -9.65 -4.18 18.13
N GLY A 68 -8.70 -4.22 19.04
CA GLY A 68 -7.27 -4.09 18.74
C GLY A 68 -6.55 -3.24 19.78
N GLU A 69 -5.27 -3.02 19.54
CA GLU A 69 -4.44 -2.13 20.35
C GLU A 69 -4.78 -0.67 20.06
N GLU A 70 -4.80 0.17 21.11
CA GLU A 70 -5.12 1.60 21.05
C GLU A 70 -3.95 2.47 21.55
N GLY A 71 -2.73 1.92 21.48
CA GLY A 71 -1.51 2.61 21.90
C GLY A 71 -0.97 3.61 20.87
N LEU A 72 0.28 4.02 21.08
CA LEU A 72 0.98 4.97 20.20
C LEU A 72 1.04 4.51 18.74
N ASP A 73 1.24 3.21 18.49
CA ASP A 73 1.32 2.68 17.12
C ASP A 73 -0.01 2.82 16.38
N ASN A 74 -1.13 2.64 17.08
CA ASN A 74 -2.47 2.87 16.57
C ASN A 74 -2.71 4.36 16.24
N ASP A 75 -2.25 5.26 17.11
CA ASP A 75 -2.36 6.70 16.88
C ASP A 75 -1.50 7.15 15.69
N ILE A 76 -0.30 6.58 15.52
CA ILE A 76 0.57 6.84 14.37
C ILE A 76 -0.09 6.36 13.08
N ALA A 77 -0.67 5.16 13.06
CA ALA A 77 -1.36 4.62 11.90
C ALA A 77 -2.56 5.51 11.51
N ARG A 78 -3.38 5.90 12.49
CA ARG A 78 -4.53 6.81 12.29
C ARG A 78 -4.11 8.16 11.76
N ALA A 79 -3.19 8.83 12.45
CA ALA A 79 -2.73 10.17 12.08
C ALA A 79 -2.08 10.20 10.69
N THR A 80 -1.40 9.11 10.30
CA THR A 80 -0.83 8.95 8.96
C THR A 80 -1.91 8.86 7.89
N HIS A 81 -2.97 8.11 8.15
CA HIS A 81 -4.10 8.00 7.23
C HIS A 81 -4.85 9.34 7.11
N GLU A 82 -5.29 9.93 8.23
CA GLU A 82 -6.12 11.15 8.25
C GLU A 82 -5.45 12.36 7.61
N ARG A 83 -4.12 12.46 7.69
CA ARG A 83 -3.37 13.59 7.10
C ARG A 83 -3.05 13.40 5.61
N SER A 84 -3.28 12.22 5.05
CA SER A 84 -2.96 11.90 3.65
C SER A 84 -4.08 12.38 2.76
N GLY A 85 -3.85 13.44 1.97
CA GLY A 85 -4.83 13.94 0.99
C GLY A 85 -4.68 13.36 -0.41
N ALA A 86 -3.51 12.81 -0.72
CA ALA A 86 -3.21 12.11 -1.96
C ALA A 86 -2.02 11.17 -1.72
N SER A 87 -1.92 10.10 -2.51
CA SER A 87 -0.80 9.16 -2.47
C SER A 87 -0.08 9.10 -3.81
N VAL A 88 1.25 8.94 -3.80
CA VAL A 88 2.04 8.68 -4.99
C VAL A 88 2.76 7.34 -4.83
N MET A 89 2.68 6.47 -5.83
CA MET A 89 3.28 5.14 -5.78
C MET A 89 3.88 4.70 -7.11
N GLY A 90 4.78 3.72 -7.06
CA GLY A 90 5.32 3.07 -8.25
C GLY A 90 4.45 1.92 -8.75
N LYS A 91 4.64 1.57 -10.04
CA LYS A 91 3.91 0.49 -10.71
C LYS A 91 3.94 -0.86 -9.99
N ARG A 92 5.07 -1.26 -9.39
CA ARG A 92 5.16 -2.55 -8.67
C ARG A 92 4.26 -2.64 -7.44
N LEU A 93 4.09 -1.53 -6.71
CA LEU A 93 3.17 -1.49 -5.57
C LEU A 93 1.73 -1.59 -6.07
N PHE A 94 1.43 -0.86 -7.14
CA PHE A 94 0.12 -0.93 -7.80
C PHE A 94 -0.20 -2.34 -8.30
N ASP A 95 0.72 -3.03 -8.96
CA ASP A 95 0.48 -4.38 -9.51
C ASP A 95 0.16 -5.42 -8.43
N ALA A 96 0.85 -5.36 -7.28
CA ALA A 96 0.54 -6.20 -6.14
C ALA A 96 -0.81 -5.84 -5.51
N GLY A 97 -1.07 -4.54 -5.39
CA GLY A 97 -2.32 -4.05 -4.84
C GLY A 97 -3.54 -4.31 -5.72
N GLU A 98 -3.39 -4.25 -7.03
CA GLU A 98 -4.46 -4.56 -8.00
C GLU A 98 -4.97 -5.99 -7.83
N LEU A 99 -4.09 -6.92 -7.45
CA LEU A 99 -4.44 -8.31 -7.18
C LEU A 99 -4.99 -8.56 -5.77
N ALA A 100 -4.57 -7.75 -4.78
CA ALA A 100 -4.74 -8.07 -3.36
C ALA A 100 -5.66 -7.13 -2.57
N TRP A 101 -5.82 -5.87 -3.01
CA TRP A 101 -6.68 -4.92 -2.31
C TRP A 101 -8.16 -5.31 -2.46
N PRO A 102 -8.98 -5.05 -1.43
CA PRO A 102 -10.43 -5.22 -1.52
C PRO A 102 -11.02 -4.28 -2.57
N GLU A 103 -12.31 -4.49 -2.88
CA GLU A 103 -12.98 -3.66 -3.89
C GLU A 103 -12.89 -2.17 -3.57
N GLU A 104 -13.19 -1.84 -2.33
CA GLU A 104 -12.96 -0.53 -1.72
C GLU A 104 -11.49 -0.40 -1.32
N ALA A 105 -10.66 0.16 -2.20
CA ALA A 105 -9.22 0.27 -1.98
C ALA A 105 -8.89 1.18 -0.78
N PRO A 106 -7.86 0.84 0.02
CA PRO A 106 -7.64 1.39 1.37
C PRO A 106 -6.95 2.77 1.40
N PHE A 107 -7.20 3.60 0.39
CA PHE A 107 -6.59 4.94 0.27
C PHE A 107 -7.59 6.06 0.56
N HIS A 108 -8.82 5.93 0.06
CA HIS A 108 -9.91 6.91 0.20
C HIS A 108 -9.53 8.32 -0.33
N THR A 109 -8.55 8.38 -1.22
CA THR A 109 -8.00 9.59 -1.83
C THR A 109 -7.57 9.32 -3.28
N PRO A 110 -7.29 10.36 -4.09
CA PRO A 110 -6.56 10.19 -5.34
C PRO A 110 -5.20 9.52 -5.12
N VAL A 111 -4.85 8.59 -6.01
CA VAL A 111 -3.57 7.88 -6.01
C VAL A 111 -2.90 8.04 -7.37
N PHE A 112 -1.68 8.56 -7.40
CA PHE A 112 -0.91 8.76 -8.63
C PHE A 112 0.12 7.65 -8.79
N VAL A 113 -0.08 6.80 -9.78
CA VAL A 113 0.79 5.66 -10.09
C VAL A 113 1.80 6.09 -11.15
N VAL A 114 3.06 6.22 -10.77
CA VAL A 114 4.15 6.52 -11.70
C VAL A 114 4.52 5.25 -12.47
N THR A 115 4.31 5.29 -13.79
CA THR A 115 4.47 4.13 -14.66
C THR A 115 4.72 4.54 -16.10
N HIS A 116 5.33 3.67 -16.90
CA HIS A 116 5.41 3.85 -18.36
C HIS A 116 4.16 3.33 -19.10
N THR A 117 3.33 2.53 -18.41
CA THR A 117 2.10 1.98 -19.01
C THR A 117 1.04 3.07 -19.10
N LYS A 118 0.56 3.35 -20.31
CA LYS A 118 -0.63 4.21 -20.51
C LYS A 118 -1.88 3.42 -20.16
N ARG A 119 -2.70 3.96 -19.25
CA ARG A 119 -3.93 3.34 -18.78
C ARG A 119 -4.89 4.43 -18.31
N GLU A 120 -6.18 4.24 -18.58
CA GLU A 120 -7.24 5.14 -18.10
C GLU A 120 -7.35 5.10 -16.57
N PRO A 121 -7.79 6.19 -15.91
CA PRO A 121 -8.00 6.19 -14.47
C PRO A 121 -8.87 5.02 -14.00
N TRP A 122 -8.51 4.43 -12.87
CA TRP A 122 -9.26 3.31 -12.30
C TRP A 122 -9.95 3.75 -11.02
N GLU A 123 -11.26 3.95 -11.10
CA GLU A 123 -12.11 4.34 -9.97
C GLU A 123 -12.49 3.12 -9.12
N ARG A 124 -12.45 3.29 -7.81
CA ARG A 124 -12.89 2.30 -6.81
C ARG A 124 -13.98 2.90 -5.92
N PRO A 125 -14.86 2.06 -5.35
CA PRO A 125 -15.71 2.48 -4.24
C PRO A 125 -14.89 3.09 -3.09
N GLY A 126 -15.53 3.96 -2.29
CA GLY A 126 -14.90 4.58 -1.14
C GLY A 126 -13.97 5.76 -1.44
N GLY A 127 -13.98 6.30 -2.67
CA GLY A 127 -13.30 7.56 -3.01
C GLY A 127 -11.85 7.43 -3.47
N THR A 128 -11.38 6.22 -3.74
CA THR A 128 -10.05 6.00 -4.33
C THR A 128 -10.12 6.02 -5.86
N THR A 129 -9.33 6.87 -6.50
CA THR A 129 -9.10 6.83 -7.95
C THR A 129 -7.61 6.74 -8.24
N PHE A 130 -7.21 5.73 -9.02
CA PHE A 130 -5.83 5.58 -9.48
C PHE A 130 -5.62 6.30 -10.80
N HIS A 131 -4.72 7.27 -10.83
CA HIS A 131 -4.28 8.03 -12.00
C HIS A 131 -2.91 7.55 -12.46
N PHE A 132 -2.78 7.13 -13.72
CA PHE A 132 -1.51 6.59 -14.25
C PHE A 132 -0.69 7.73 -14.88
N VAL A 133 0.38 8.13 -14.20
CA VAL A 133 1.24 9.25 -14.60
C VAL A 133 2.45 8.74 -15.36
N ASN A 134 2.63 9.21 -16.60
CA ASN A 134 3.72 8.77 -17.49
C ASN A 134 4.88 9.75 -17.60
N ASP A 135 4.74 10.97 -17.07
CA ASP A 135 5.71 12.06 -17.21
C ASP A 135 6.69 12.17 -16.01
N GLY A 136 6.80 11.11 -15.22
CA GLY A 136 7.73 11.02 -14.10
C GLY A 136 7.17 11.49 -12.75
N ILE A 137 8.05 11.50 -11.75
CA ILE A 137 7.68 11.74 -10.35
C ILE A 137 7.30 13.20 -10.08
N ASP A 138 7.95 14.16 -10.73
CA ASP A 138 7.65 15.58 -10.53
C ASP A 138 6.22 15.92 -10.98
N ALA A 139 5.81 15.40 -12.14
CA ALA A 139 4.45 15.55 -12.64
C ALA A 139 3.41 14.90 -11.71
N ALA A 140 3.72 13.75 -11.11
CA ALA A 140 2.84 13.10 -10.14
C ALA A 140 2.72 13.91 -8.84
N LEU A 141 3.83 14.49 -8.35
CA LEU A 141 3.83 15.34 -7.17
C LEU A 141 3.07 16.65 -7.40
N ASP A 142 3.17 17.25 -8.59
CA ASP A 142 2.41 18.46 -8.92
C ASP A 142 0.91 18.21 -9.03
N GLN A 143 0.48 17.03 -9.50
CA GLN A 143 -0.93 16.63 -9.49
C GLN A 143 -1.47 16.29 -8.10
N ALA A 144 -0.59 15.87 -7.17
CA ALA A 144 -0.94 15.49 -5.81
C ALA A 144 -0.97 16.66 -4.80
N ARG A 145 -0.71 17.89 -5.26
CA ARG A 145 -0.59 19.10 -4.42
C ARG A 145 -1.90 19.83 -4.15
#